data_AF-A0A7V1API5-F1
#
_entry.id   AF-A0A7V1API5-F1
#
_cell.length_a   1.000
_cell.length_b   1.000
_cell.length_c   1.000
_cell.angle_alpha   90.00
_cell.angle_beta   90.00
_cell.angle_gamma   90.00
#
_symmetry.space_group_name_H-M   'P 1'
#
loop_
_entity.id
_entity.type
_entity.pdbx_description
1 polymer ?
#
loop_
_entity_poly.entity_id
_entity_poly.type
_entity_poly.pdbx_seq_one_letter_code
_entity_poly.pdbx_strand_id
1 'polypeptide(L)'
;MFDKKPHIKFNKNGLIPAIVLNADTQEVINLVYMNRKALKKTQETGKLWLYNRSLKKIWMKGQRSGNTVDVEEIRSHVDKYALLISGTPNGAPCHTGDASCFSFAYWKKDEALEGDPEIPDSFKKIFSGEEESYPAEFESLKDEISLSKEEETGLIEMREVENKTEQAEIEPDSFETQQTPDKNILYDFYWSIANRVENPMEGSVISKLHSLGVREISKHLGRDV
;
A
#
# COMPACT_ATOMS: atom_id res chain seq x y z
N MET A 1 -25.73 13.37 -8.67
CA MET A 1 -25.41 12.28 -9.61
C MET A 1 -24.02 12.56 -10.17
N PHE A 2 -22.96 12.15 -9.46
CA PHE A 2 -21.57 12.29 -9.94
C PHE A 2 -21.05 10.91 -10.32
N ASP A 3 -21.41 10.47 -11.52
CA ASP A 3 -20.82 9.29 -12.13
C ASP A 3 -19.47 9.68 -12.75
N LYS A 4 -18.49 9.96 -11.90
CA LYS A 4 -17.09 10.18 -12.32
C LYS A 4 -16.28 9.01 -11.79
N LYS A 5 -16.17 7.95 -12.61
CA LYS A 5 -15.16 6.91 -12.40
C LYS A 5 -13.80 7.61 -12.19
N PRO A 6 -13.14 7.44 -11.03
CA PRO A 6 -11.96 8.23 -10.72
C PRO A 6 -10.84 7.97 -11.73
N HIS A 7 -10.33 9.02 -12.36
CA HIS A 7 -9.19 8.92 -13.26
C HIS A 7 -7.93 8.62 -12.44
N ILE A 8 -7.31 7.46 -12.68
CA ILE A 8 -6.11 6.99 -11.97
C ILE A 8 -4.84 7.62 -12.58
N LYS A 9 -3.89 8.05 -11.74
CA LYS A 9 -2.60 8.62 -12.16
C LYS A 9 -1.50 7.56 -12.04
N PHE A 10 -0.98 7.11 -13.17
CA PHE A 10 0.25 6.31 -13.21
C PHE A 10 1.46 7.23 -13.13
N ASN A 11 2.54 6.77 -12.50
CA ASN A 11 3.81 7.50 -12.44
C ASN A 11 4.48 7.58 -13.82
N LYS A 12 5.64 8.25 -13.89
CA LYS A 12 6.44 8.41 -15.13
C LYS A 12 6.79 7.08 -15.83
N ASN A 13 6.83 5.97 -15.09
CA ASN A 13 7.13 4.64 -15.61
C ASN A 13 5.85 3.87 -16.01
N GLY A 14 4.68 4.51 -15.99
CA GLY A 14 3.40 3.88 -16.27
C GLY A 14 2.93 2.89 -15.20
N LEU A 15 3.39 3.06 -13.95
CA LEU A 15 3.08 2.18 -12.82
C LEU A 15 2.29 2.89 -11.72
N ILE A 16 1.51 2.12 -10.97
CA ILE A 16 0.81 2.56 -9.75
C ILE A 16 1.00 1.51 -8.64
N PRO A 17 1.34 1.91 -7.40
CA PRO A 17 1.34 1.00 -6.25
C PRO A 17 -0.10 0.62 -5.88
N ALA A 18 -0.29 -0.63 -5.47
CA ALA A 18 -1.55 -1.17 -4.99
C ALA A 18 -1.32 -1.96 -3.70
N ILE A 19 -1.99 -1.53 -2.63
CA ILE A 19 -2.06 -2.25 -1.35
C ILE A 19 -3.17 -3.28 -1.48
N VAL A 20 -2.90 -4.52 -1.09
CA VAL A 20 -3.87 -5.62 -1.16
C VAL A 20 -4.28 -5.99 0.26
N LEU A 21 -5.57 -5.95 0.53
CA LEU A 21 -6.21 -6.38 1.77
C LEU A 21 -6.87 -7.74 1.58
N ASN A 22 -6.86 -8.55 2.64
CA ASN A 22 -7.81 -9.64 2.80
C ASN A 22 -9.20 -9.03 3.07
N ALA A 23 -10.20 -9.35 2.25
CA ALA A 23 -11.54 -8.81 2.37
C ALA A 23 -12.23 -9.17 3.70
N ASP A 24 -11.96 -10.36 4.23
CA ASP A 24 -12.58 -10.86 5.45
C ASP A 24 -11.91 -10.29 6.70
N THR A 25 -10.58 -10.33 6.76
CA THR A 25 -9.83 -9.97 7.97
C THR A 25 -9.41 -8.51 8.01
N GLN A 26 -9.50 -7.80 6.88
CA GLN A 26 -8.98 -6.44 6.67
C GLN A 26 -7.46 -6.32 6.89
N GLU A 27 -6.74 -7.44 6.99
CA GLU A 27 -5.28 -7.46 7.07
C GLU A 27 -4.66 -7.06 5.73
N VAL A 28 -3.61 -6.24 5.76
CA VAL A 28 -2.78 -5.98 4.57
C VAL A 28 -1.97 -7.22 4.27
N ILE A 29 -2.23 -7.85 3.12
CA ILE A 29 -1.55 -9.10 2.71
C ILE A 29 -0.40 -8.88 1.73
N ASN A 30 -0.41 -7.78 0.96
CA ASN A 30 0.63 -7.53 -0.03
C ASN A 30 0.72 -6.06 -0.49
N LEU A 31 1.86 -5.70 -1.08
CA LEU A 31 2.06 -4.49 -1.86
C LEU A 31 2.57 -4.88 -3.24
N VAL A 32 1.85 -4.49 -4.28
CA VAL A 32 2.22 -4.76 -5.67
C VAL A 32 2.26 -3.48 -6.50
N TYR A 33 2.90 -3.55 -7.67
CA TYR A 33 2.78 -2.52 -8.69
C TYR A 33 1.91 -3.02 -9.83
N MET A 34 1.12 -2.14 -10.42
CA MET A 34 0.30 -2.43 -11.60
C MET A 34 0.62 -1.43 -12.70
N ASN A 35 0.67 -1.89 -13.95
CA ASN A 35 0.54 -1.03 -15.11
C ASN A 35 -0.92 -1.05 -15.61
N ARG A 36 -1.25 -0.25 -16.63
CA ARG A 36 -2.61 -0.22 -17.21
C ARG A 36 -3.12 -1.60 -17.63
N LYS A 37 -2.25 -2.44 -18.20
CA LYS A 37 -2.61 -3.79 -18.67
C LYS A 37 -2.95 -4.73 -17.50
N ALA A 38 -2.17 -4.70 -16.42
CA ALA A 38 -2.42 -5.50 -15.22
C ALA A 38 -3.71 -5.07 -14.52
N LEU A 39 -3.96 -3.76 -14.39
CA LEU A 39 -5.19 -3.24 -13.81
C LEU A 39 -6.41 -3.65 -14.63
N LYS A 40 -6.36 -3.50 -15.96
CA LYS A 40 -7.42 -3.93 -16.86
C LYS A 40 -7.70 -5.43 -16.75
N LYS A 41 -6.65 -6.27 -16.77
CA LYS A 41 -6.79 -7.72 -16.58
C LYS A 41 -7.39 -8.09 -15.22
N THR A 42 -7.07 -7.34 -14.16
CA THR A 42 -7.67 -7.55 -12.84
C THR A 42 -9.17 -7.29 -12.87
N GLN A 43 -9.59 -6.17 -13.46
CA GLN A 43 -11.01 -5.83 -13.62
C GLN A 43 -11.76 -6.83 -14.51
N GLU A 44 -11.12 -7.36 -15.55
CA GLU A 44 -11.72 -8.32 -16.48
C GLU A 44 -11.88 -9.72 -15.87
N THR A 45 -10.90 -10.16 -15.08
CA THR A 45 -10.82 -11.55 -14.60
C THR A 45 -11.30 -11.74 -13.17
N GLY A 46 -11.44 -10.66 -12.40
CA GLY A 46 -11.68 -10.74 -10.96
C GLY A 46 -10.51 -11.38 -10.19
N LYS A 47 -9.35 -11.58 -10.82
CA LYS A 47 -8.14 -12.13 -10.17
C LYS A 47 -7.08 -11.05 -10.05
N LEU A 48 -6.24 -11.08 -9.01
CA LEU A 48 -5.16 -10.11 -8.85
C LEU A 48 -4.05 -10.29 -9.91
N TRP A 49 -3.89 -9.30 -10.79
CA TRP A 49 -2.74 -9.19 -11.71
C TRP A 49 -1.81 -8.08 -11.29
N LEU A 50 -0.51 -8.37 -11.25
CA LEU A 50 0.55 -7.41 -10.94
C LEU A 50 1.50 -7.25 -12.13
N TYR A 51 2.29 -6.19 -12.11
CA TYR A 51 3.39 -5.97 -13.03
C TYR A 51 4.71 -6.27 -12.34
N ASN A 52 5.41 -7.31 -12.83
CA ASN A 52 6.76 -7.60 -12.40
C ASN A 52 7.72 -6.62 -13.07
N ARG A 53 8.32 -5.72 -12.27
CA ARG A 53 9.18 -4.64 -12.76
C ARG A 53 10.48 -5.14 -13.37
N SER A 54 11.07 -6.20 -12.80
CA SER A 54 12.33 -6.78 -13.29
C SER A 54 12.13 -7.52 -14.62
N LEU A 55 11.07 -8.31 -14.72
CA LEU A 55 10.74 -9.10 -15.92
C LEU A 55 9.90 -8.32 -16.94
N LYS A 56 9.57 -7.06 -16.64
CA LYS A 56 8.76 -6.14 -17.46
C LYS A 56 7.46 -6.74 -18.00
N LYS A 57 6.83 -7.66 -17.25
CA LYS A 57 5.63 -8.41 -17.68
C LYS A 57 4.55 -8.41 -16.62
N ILE A 58 3.31 -8.58 -17.05
CA ILE A 58 2.19 -8.81 -16.14
C ILE A 58 2.20 -10.27 -15.67
N TRP A 59 1.70 -10.51 -14.46
CA TRP A 59 1.67 -11.82 -13.82
C TRP A 59 0.42 -11.93 -12.94
N MET A 60 -0.30 -13.05 -13.02
CA MET A 60 -1.42 -13.31 -12.12
C MET A 60 -0.90 -13.88 -10.80
N LYS A 61 -1.23 -13.25 -9.67
CA LYS A 61 -0.84 -13.76 -8.35
C LYS A 61 -1.36 -15.19 -8.20
N GLY A 62 -0.47 -16.11 -7.80
CA GLY A 62 -0.83 -17.52 -7.63
C GLY A 62 -0.84 -18.35 -8.91
N GLN A 63 -0.47 -17.81 -10.09
CA GLN A 63 -0.50 -18.56 -11.36
C GLN A 63 0.27 -19.89 -11.33
N ARG A 64 1.36 -19.96 -10.56
CA ARG A 64 2.15 -21.19 -10.37
C ARG A 64 1.76 -21.96 -9.10
N SER A 65 1.51 -21.26 -8.00
CA SER A 65 1.32 -21.90 -6.69
C SER A 65 -0.12 -22.29 -6.39
N GLY A 66 -1.10 -21.82 -7.16
CA GLY A 66 -2.53 -21.93 -6.83
C GLY A 66 -3.01 -20.85 -5.85
N ASN A 67 -2.11 -20.21 -5.10
CA ASN A 67 -2.43 -19.16 -4.11
C ASN A 67 -2.83 -17.82 -4.77
N THR A 68 -3.99 -17.84 -5.42
CA THR A 68 -4.60 -16.71 -6.12
C THR A 68 -5.30 -15.76 -5.15
N VAL A 69 -5.70 -14.59 -5.63
CA VAL A 69 -6.54 -13.64 -4.88
C VAL A 69 -7.71 -13.25 -5.76
N ASP A 70 -8.92 -13.50 -5.27
CA ASP A 70 -10.18 -13.08 -5.88
C ASP A 70 -10.48 -11.64 -5.47
N VAL A 71 -10.48 -10.72 -6.43
CA VAL A 71 -10.63 -9.28 -6.21
C VAL A 71 -12.10 -8.91 -6.19
N GLU A 72 -12.51 -8.25 -5.10
CA GLU A 72 -13.89 -7.82 -4.86
C GLU A 72 -14.06 -6.31 -5.09
N GLU A 73 -13.08 -5.51 -4.65
CA GLU A 73 -13.14 -4.05 -4.74
C GLU A 73 -11.76 -3.46 -5.08
N ILE A 74 -11.77 -2.39 -5.89
CA ILE A 74 -10.60 -1.53 -6.10
C ILE A 74 -11.00 -0.08 -5.81
N ARG A 75 -10.41 0.48 -4.76
CA ARG A 75 -10.53 1.91 -4.40
C ARG A 75 -9.26 2.65 -4.81
N SER A 76 -9.42 3.91 -5.22
CA SER A 76 -8.30 4.79 -5.52
C SER A 76 -8.07 5.76 -4.36
N HIS A 77 -6.80 6.05 -4.06
CA HIS A 77 -6.42 7.16 -3.18
C HIS A 77 -7.05 8.47 -3.68
N VAL A 78 -7.35 9.41 -2.77
CA VAL A 78 -7.98 10.70 -3.14
C VAL A 78 -7.18 11.45 -4.21
N ASP A 79 -5.86 11.42 -4.10
CA ASP A 79 -4.91 12.02 -5.06
C ASP A 79 -4.59 11.13 -6.27
N LYS A 80 -5.18 9.93 -6.32
CA LYS A 80 -5.17 8.98 -7.44
C LYS A 80 -3.83 8.35 -7.79
N TYR A 81 -2.83 8.44 -6.92
CA TYR A 81 -1.49 7.87 -7.14
C TYR A 81 -1.30 6.46 -6.53
N ALA A 82 -2.32 5.91 -5.85
CA ALA A 82 -2.27 4.58 -5.27
C ALA A 82 -3.66 3.91 -5.33
N LEU A 83 -3.66 2.58 -5.23
CA LEU A 83 -4.86 1.75 -5.14
C LEU A 83 -4.91 0.98 -3.83
N LEU A 84 -6.12 0.75 -3.35
CA LEU A 84 -6.44 -0.21 -2.31
C LEU A 84 -7.32 -1.30 -2.96
N ILE A 85 -6.85 -2.54 -2.92
CA ILE A 85 -7.52 -3.70 -3.50
C ILE A 85 -7.98 -4.59 -2.35
N SER A 86 -9.29 -4.82 -2.25
CA SER A 86 -9.86 -5.82 -1.34
C SER A 86 -10.09 -7.12 -2.09
N GLY A 87 -9.68 -8.24 -1.52
CA GLY A 87 -9.95 -9.55 -2.12
C GLY A 87 -9.74 -10.73 -1.19
N THR A 88 -10.30 -11.87 -1.58
CA THR A 88 -10.22 -13.13 -0.84
C THR A 88 -9.03 -13.97 -1.34
N PRO A 89 -8.03 -14.26 -0.49
CA PRO A 89 -6.89 -15.11 -0.85
C PRO A 89 -7.26 -16.61 -0.83
N ASN A 90 -6.91 -17.33 -1.90
CA ASN A 90 -7.08 -18.78 -2.00
C ASN A 90 -5.82 -19.52 -1.50
N GLY A 91 -5.58 -19.48 -0.19
CA GLY A 91 -4.37 -20.02 0.44
C GLY A 91 -3.34 -18.93 0.77
N ALA A 92 -2.14 -19.32 1.18
CA ALA A 92 -1.13 -18.39 1.69
C ALA A 92 -0.70 -17.35 0.62
N PRO A 93 -0.96 -16.05 0.84
CA PRO A 93 -0.61 -15.03 -0.14
C PRO A 93 0.91 -14.80 -0.21
N CYS A 94 1.67 -15.04 0.86
CA CYS A 94 3.12 -14.96 0.84
C CYS A 94 3.79 -16.24 0.30
N HIS A 95 4.97 -16.10 -0.29
CA HIS A 95 5.77 -17.23 -0.77
C HIS A 95 6.46 -18.02 0.37
N THR A 96 6.55 -17.45 1.57
CA THR A 96 7.03 -18.10 2.79
C THR A 96 5.97 -19.01 3.43
N GLY A 97 4.72 -18.93 2.99
CA GLY A 97 3.58 -19.60 3.62
C GLY A 97 2.78 -18.71 4.57
N ASP A 98 3.22 -17.48 4.83
CA ASP A 98 2.53 -16.56 5.73
C ASP A 98 1.23 -15.99 5.14
N ALA A 99 0.33 -15.59 6.06
CA ALA A 99 -0.94 -14.91 5.76
C ALA A 99 -0.76 -13.49 5.20
N SER A 100 0.42 -12.89 5.41
CA SER A 100 0.78 -11.58 4.88
C SER A 100 2.25 -11.55 4.46
N CYS A 101 2.59 -10.68 3.50
CA CYS A 101 3.97 -10.33 3.21
C CYS A 101 4.58 -9.36 4.25
N PHE A 102 3.79 -8.83 5.19
CA PHE A 102 4.21 -7.88 6.22
C PHE A 102 4.45 -8.56 7.58
N SER A 103 5.12 -9.71 7.60
CA SER A 103 5.32 -10.53 8.80
C SER A 103 6.27 -9.90 9.84
N PHE A 104 7.10 -8.94 9.45
CA PHE A 104 8.13 -8.37 10.32
C PHE A 104 7.83 -6.91 10.66
N ALA A 105 7.83 -6.59 11.95
CA ALA A 105 7.76 -5.21 12.41
C ALA A 105 9.14 -4.56 12.33
N TYR A 106 9.24 -3.45 11.60
CA TYR A 106 10.48 -2.66 11.55
C TYR A 106 10.58 -1.68 12.74
N TRP A 107 9.45 -1.19 13.23
CA TRP A 107 9.37 -0.30 14.38
C TRP A 107 8.10 -0.60 15.18
N LYS A 108 8.23 -0.60 16.51
CA LYS A 108 7.11 -0.68 17.45
C LYS A 108 7.33 0.32 18.57
N LYS A 109 6.26 1.03 18.91
CA LYS A 109 6.27 1.96 20.03
C LYS A 109 6.45 1.15 21.33
N ASP A 110 7.29 1.65 22.24
CA ASP A 110 7.54 1.10 23.58
C ASP A 110 8.31 -0.24 23.63
N GLU A 111 8.77 -0.76 22.49
CA GLU A 111 9.87 -1.73 22.43
C GLU A 111 11.19 -0.96 22.28
N ALA A 112 12.13 -1.15 23.22
CA ALA A 112 13.47 -0.59 23.06
C ALA A 112 14.08 -1.20 21.79
N LEU A 113 14.60 -0.34 20.90
CA LEU A 113 15.44 -0.79 19.80
C LEU A 113 16.71 -1.39 20.43
N GLU A 114 16.80 -2.71 20.55
CA GLU A 114 18.07 -3.37 20.85
C GLU A 114 18.97 -3.25 19.61
N GLY A 115 19.76 -2.18 19.60
CA GLY A 115 20.71 -1.87 18.53
C GLY A 115 20.11 -1.02 17.40
N ASP A 116 20.99 -0.31 16.68
CA ASP A 116 20.61 0.29 15.40
C ASP A 116 20.21 -0.83 14.43
N PRO A 117 19.14 -0.65 13.63
CA PRO A 117 18.81 -1.63 12.60
C PRO A 117 20.03 -1.80 11.69
N GLU A 118 20.64 -2.98 11.71
CA GLU A 118 21.71 -3.33 10.77
C GLU A 118 21.13 -3.25 9.36
N ILE A 119 21.42 -2.16 8.66
CA ILE A 119 21.16 -2.06 7.23
C ILE A 119 22.11 -3.07 6.58
N PRO A 120 21.60 -4.13 5.93
CA PRO A 120 22.47 -5.08 5.24
C PRO A 120 23.39 -4.30 4.29
N ASP A 121 24.67 -4.66 4.17
CA ASP A 121 25.61 -3.90 3.35
C ASP A 121 25.17 -3.79 1.89
N SER A 122 24.37 -4.76 1.42
CA SER A 122 23.69 -4.71 0.13
C SER A 122 22.74 -3.52 -0.03
N PHE A 123 22.07 -3.07 1.04
CA PHE A 123 21.23 -1.88 1.05
C PHE A 123 22.05 -0.60 1.19
N LYS A 124 23.16 -0.60 1.93
CA LYS A 124 24.06 0.59 2.02
C LYS A 124 24.57 0.99 0.63
N LYS A 125 24.88 0.00 -0.22
CA LYS A 125 25.31 0.20 -1.61
C LYS A 125 24.21 0.78 -2.53
N ILE A 126 22.94 0.49 -2.24
CA ILE A 126 21.79 1.05 -2.98
C ILE A 126 21.56 2.52 -2.61
N PHE A 127 21.83 2.90 -1.36
CA PHE A 127 21.62 4.26 -0.86
C PHE A 127 22.86 5.17 -0.91
N SER A 128 24.06 4.64 -1.17
CA SER A 128 25.30 5.41 -1.28
C SER A 128 25.46 6.16 -2.61
N GLY A 129 24.57 5.96 -3.58
CA GLY A 129 24.64 6.66 -4.87
C GLY A 129 25.83 6.26 -5.74
N GLU A 130 26.54 5.19 -5.41
CA GLU A 130 27.53 4.61 -6.30
C GLU A 130 26.79 3.86 -7.41
N GLU A 131 26.81 4.41 -8.63
CA GLU A 131 26.36 3.70 -9.82
C GLU A 131 27.08 2.36 -9.90
N GLU A 132 26.32 1.27 -9.77
CA GLU A 132 26.84 -0.05 -10.03
C GLU A 132 27.12 -0.15 -11.54
N SER A 133 28.40 0.05 -11.90
CA SER A 133 28.94 -0.32 -13.19
C SER A 133 28.50 -1.75 -13.49
N TYR A 134 27.68 -1.91 -14.53
CA TYR A 134 27.30 -3.21 -15.05
C TYR A 134 28.57 -4.05 -15.33
N PRO A 135 28.51 -5.39 -15.21
CA PRO A 135 29.60 -6.24 -15.68
C PRO A 135 29.92 -5.88 -17.14
N ALA A 136 31.21 -5.79 -17.49
CA ALA A 136 31.67 -5.38 -18.83
C ALA A 136 31.06 -6.19 -19.99
N GLU A 137 30.52 -7.36 -19.68
CA GLU A 137 29.79 -8.25 -20.60
C GLU A 137 28.41 -7.70 -21.03
N PHE A 138 27.86 -6.69 -20.34
CA PHE A 138 26.61 -6.00 -20.70
C PHE A 138 26.82 -4.66 -21.44
N GLU A 139 28.07 -4.19 -21.53
CA GLU A 139 28.40 -2.92 -22.20
C GLU A 139 28.29 -3.07 -23.73
N SER A 140 28.56 -4.26 -24.26
CA SER A 140 28.45 -4.57 -25.69
C SER A 140 27.01 -4.64 -26.22
N LEU A 141 26.01 -4.72 -25.33
CA LEU A 141 24.58 -4.70 -25.67
C LEU A 141 24.00 -3.27 -25.74
N LYS A 142 24.76 -2.25 -25.33
CA LYS A 142 24.33 -0.85 -25.40
C LYS A 142 24.40 -0.28 -26.82
N ASP A 143 25.33 -0.79 -27.63
CA ASP A 143 25.52 -0.34 -29.01
C ASP A 143 24.42 -0.86 -29.96
N GLU A 144 23.86 -2.05 -29.71
CA GLU A 144 22.75 -2.61 -30.51
C GLU A 144 21.40 -1.91 -30.26
N ILE A 145 21.20 -1.31 -29.09
CA ILE A 145 19.94 -0.62 -28.74
C ILE A 145 19.93 0.83 -29.25
N SER A 146 21.09 1.38 -29.62
CA SER A 146 21.23 2.77 -30.05
C SER A 146 20.75 3.05 -31.49
N LEU A 147 20.37 2.02 -32.26
CA LEU A 147 19.96 2.15 -33.67
C LEU A 147 18.44 2.16 -33.93
N SER A 148 17.60 2.42 -32.92
CA SER A 148 16.12 2.49 -33.11
C SER A 148 15.43 3.72 -32.52
N LYS A 149 16.17 4.81 -32.31
CA LYS A 149 15.64 6.08 -31.77
C LYS A 149 15.49 7.21 -32.79
N GLU A 150 15.18 6.86 -34.04
CA GLU A 150 14.66 7.83 -35.00
C GLU A 150 13.24 7.39 -35.35
N GLU A 151 12.27 7.86 -34.56
CA GLU A 151 10.95 8.32 -35.00
C GLU A 151 10.07 8.64 -33.77
N GLU A 152 9.29 9.73 -33.89
CA GLU A 152 8.32 10.28 -32.92
C GLU A 152 8.85 11.13 -31.75
N THR A 153 9.62 12.18 -32.08
CA THR A 153 9.51 13.45 -31.35
C THR A 153 8.46 14.35 -32.04
N GLY A 154 7.26 14.41 -31.47
CA GLY A 154 6.32 15.51 -31.71
C GLY A 154 6.66 16.65 -30.76
N LEU A 155 7.27 17.72 -31.28
CA LEU A 155 7.67 18.93 -30.57
C LEU A 155 6.49 19.61 -29.84
N ILE A 156 6.70 20.00 -28.58
CA ILE A 156 6.08 21.20 -28.00
C ILE A 156 7.23 22.04 -27.41
N GLU A 157 7.45 23.22 -27.98
CA GLU A 157 8.42 24.21 -27.49
C GLU A 157 8.02 24.71 -26.09
N MET A 158 8.94 24.65 -25.13
CA MET A 158 8.83 25.37 -23.86
C MET A 158 9.47 26.75 -24.01
N ARG A 159 8.72 27.82 -23.74
CA ARG A 159 9.27 29.18 -23.57
C ARG A 159 9.90 29.28 -22.17
N GLU A 160 11.13 29.77 -22.13
CA GLU A 160 11.83 30.14 -20.90
C GLU A 160 11.08 31.28 -20.20
N VAL A 161 10.85 31.13 -18.89
CA VAL A 161 10.47 32.22 -18.00
C VAL A 161 11.58 32.37 -16.97
N GLU A 162 12.21 33.54 -17.00
CA GLU A 162 13.34 33.93 -16.17
C GLU A 162 13.01 33.89 -14.68
N ASN A 163 13.94 33.35 -13.90
CA ASN A 163 13.92 33.36 -12.44
C ASN A 163 14.07 34.80 -11.91
N LYS A 164 13.06 35.29 -11.20
CA LYS A 164 13.23 36.36 -10.21
C LYS A 164 13.12 35.77 -8.81
N THR A 165 14.23 35.79 -8.11
CA THR A 165 14.37 35.46 -6.69
C THR A 165 13.72 36.57 -5.86
N GLU A 166 12.60 36.27 -5.21
CA GLU A 166 12.11 37.04 -4.06
C GLU A 166 12.17 36.13 -2.82
N GLN A 167 13.03 36.51 -1.88
CA GLN A 167 13.03 35.97 -0.52
C GLN A 167 11.80 36.55 0.19
N ALA A 168 10.84 35.69 0.54
CA ALA A 168 9.81 36.01 1.50
C ALA A 168 10.04 35.15 2.75
N GLU A 169 10.43 35.79 3.84
CA GLU A 169 10.42 35.21 5.18
C GLU A 169 8.95 34.89 5.54
N ILE A 170 8.64 33.61 5.75
CA ILE A 170 7.32 33.17 6.20
C ILE A 170 7.39 33.06 7.72
N GLU A 171 6.70 33.97 8.42
CA GLU A 171 6.41 33.83 9.84
C GLU A 171 5.49 32.61 10.07
N PRO A 172 5.61 31.90 11.22
CA PRO A 172 4.78 30.74 11.50
C PRO A 172 3.37 31.19 11.85
N ASP A 173 2.50 31.26 10.84
CA ASP A 173 1.10 31.58 11.04
C ASP A 173 0.39 30.42 11.78
N SER A 174 -0.31 30.79 12.84
CA SER A 174 -1.01 29.92 13.77
C SER A 174 -2.05 29.06 13.05
N PHE A 175 -1.82 27.74 13.02
CA PHE A 175 -2.80 26.78 12.53
C PHE A 175 -3.95 26.65 13.54
N GLU A 176 -5.01 27.42 13.34
CA GLU A 176 -6.31 27.15 13.96
C GLU A 176 -6.84 25.81 13.41
N THR A 177 -7.05 24.87 14.33
CA THR A 177 -7.61 23.54 14.06
C THR A 177 -9.07 23.65 13.66
N GLN A 178 -9.33 23.67 12.36
CA GLN A 178 -10.69 23.46 11.86
C GLN A 178 -11.08 21.99 12.06
N GLN A 179 -11.99 21.77 13.02
CA GLN A 179 -12.64 20.48 13.29
C GLN A 179 -13.29 19.92 12.03
N THR A 180 -12.86 18.73 11.62
CA THR A 180 -13.55 17.93 10.60
C THR A 180 -14.64 17.06 11.26
N PRO A 181 -15.75 16.74 10.57
CA PRO A 181 -16.89 16.06 11.17
C PRO A 181 -16.54 14.61 11.55
N ASP A 182 -17.11 14.16 12.67
CA ASP A 182 -16.88 12.89 13.35
C ASP A 182 -16.54 11.69 12.45
N LYS A 183 -15.37 11.11 12.70
CA LYS A 183 -15.11 9.71 12.38
C LYS A 183 -16.26 8.87 12.94
N ASN A 184 -16.77 7.94 12.13
CA ASN A 184 -17.96 7.15 12.42
C ASN A 184 -17.91 6.60 13.87
N ILE A 185 -18.73 7.16 14.77
CA ILE A 185 -18.73 6.84 16.19
C ILE A 185 -18.87 5.34 16.47
N LEU A 186 -19.57 4.61 15.59
CA LEU A 186 -19.71 3.16 15.69
C LEU A 186 -18.40 2.42 15.40
N TYR A 187 -17.60 2.94 14.45
CA TYR A 187 -16.29 2.39 14.12
C TYR A 187 -15.31 2.63 15.26
N ASP A 188 -15.26 3.85 15.80
CA ASP A 188 -14.37 4.18 16.91
C ASP A 188 -14.79 3.45 18.19
N PHE A 189 -16.09 3.28 18.43
CA PHE A 189 -16.62 2.49 19.54
C PHE A 189 -16.29 1.00 19.40
N TYR A 190 -16.46 0.42 18.20
CA TYR A 190 -16.09 -0.96 17.92
C TYR A 190 -14.60 -1.22 18.21
N TRP A 191 -13.72 -0.37 17.69
CA TRP A 191 -12.28 -0.51 17.91
C TRP A 191 -11.90 -0.29 19.37
N SER A 192 -12.57 0.63 20.06
CA SER A 192 -12.40 0.80 21.50
C SER A 192 -12.73 -0.49 22.28
N ILE A 193 -13.79 -1.20 21.89
CA ILE A 193 -14.19 -2.48 22.52
C ILE A 193 -13.22 -3.61 22.17
N ALA A 194 -12.85 -3.73 20.89
CA ALA A 194 -11.96 -4.78 20.39
C ALA A 194 -10.57 -4.67 21.04
N ASN A 195 -10.03 -3.45 21.13
CA ASN A 195 -8.72 -3.21 21.73
C ASN A 195 -8.62 -3.65 23.21
N ARG A 196 -9.74 -3.73 23.94
CA ARG A 196 -9.76 -4.16 25.36
C ARG A 196 -9.53 -5.66 25.56
N VAL A 197 -9.55 -6.46 24.50
CA VAL A 197 -9.14 -7.88 24.54
C VAL A 197 -7.63 -7.98 24.70
N GLU A 198 -6.90 -7.21 23.89
CA GLU A 198 -5.43 -7.20 23.89
C GLU A 198 -4.87 -6.27 24.98
N ASN A 199 -5.62 -5.24 25.35
CA ASN A 199 -5.23 -4.23 26.35
C ASN A 199 -6.29 -4.12 27.47
N PRO A 200 -6.39 -5.11 28.37
CA PRO A 200 -7.33 -5.08 29.47
C PRO A 200 -6.99 -3.93 30.45
N MET A 201 -8.02 -3.27 30.96
CA MET A 201 -7.86 -2.15 31.88
C MET A 201 -8.65 -2.41 33.16
N GLU A 202 -7.97 -2.28 34.29
CA GLU A 202 -8.58 -2.49 35.60
C GLU A 202 -9.73 -1.50 35.83
N GLY A 203 -10.87 -2.00 36.30
CA GLY A 203 -12.10 -1.20 36.47
C GLY A 203 -12.93 -0.98 35.19
N SER A 204 -12.45 -1.38 34.01
CA SER A 204 -13.23 -1.29 32.75
C SER A 204 -14.35 -2.32 32.70
N VAL A 205 -15.59 -1.85 32.46
CA VAL A 205 -16.75 -2.72 32.24
C VAL A 205 -16.53 -3.64 31.04
N ILE A 206 -15.92 -3.12 29.96
CA ILE A 206 -15.66 -3.90 28.74
C ILE A 206 -14.61 -5.00 28.99
N SER A 207 -13.55 -4.71 29.75
CA SER A 207 -12.55 -5.73 30.10
C SER A 207 -13.14 -6.81 31.01
N LYS A 208 -14.04 -6.43 31.93
CA LYS A 208 -14.80 -7.39 32.74
C LYS A 208 -15.73 -8.25 31.88
N LEU A 209 -16.43 -7.67 30.90
CA LEU A 209 -17.28 -8.43 29.99
C LEU A 209 -16.49 -9.47 29.19
N HIS A 210 -15.34 -9.09 28.63
CA HIS A 210 -14.44 -10.03 27.93
C HIS A 210 -14.01 -11.21 28.81
N SER A 211 -13.72 -10.97 30.10
CA SER A 211 -13.37 -12.04 31.05
C SER A 211 -14.50 -13.02 31.39
N LEU A 212 -15.77 -12.64 31.18
CA LEU A 212 -16.93 -13.48 31.49
C LEU A 212 -17.28 -14.46 30.36
N GLY A 213 -16.76 -14.23 29.15
CA GLY A 213 -16.99 -15.07 27.97
C GLY A 213 -18.36 -14.90 27.33
N VAL A 214 -18.47 -15.40 26.09
CA VAL A 214 -19.61 -15.16 25.18
C VAL A 214 -20.96 -15.54 25.80
N ARG A 215 -21.02 -16.65 26.53
CA ARG A 215 -22.28 -17.16 27.12
C ARG A 215 -22.87 -16.19 28.16
N GLU A 216 -22.04 -15.52 28.94
CA GLU A 216 -22.52 -14.61 29.97
C GLU A 216 -22.87 -13.23 29.39
N ILE A 217 -22.08 -12.75 28.43
CA ILE A 217 -22.36 -11.51 27.68
C ILE A 217 -23.72 -11.61 26.97
N SER A 218 -24.02 -12.74 26.32
CA SER A 218 -25.28 -12.94 25.59
C SER A 218 -26.53 -12.91 26.48
N LYS A 219 -26.41 -13.18 27.79
CA LYS A 219 -27.55 -13.05 28.73
C LYS A 219 -27.97 -11.61 28.97
N HIS A 220 -27.08 -10.64 28.72
CA HIS A 220 -27.35 -9.21 28.88
C HIS A 220 -27.92 -8.59 27.59
N LEU A 221 -27.47 -9.05 26.42
CA LEU A 221 -27.97 -8.56 25.12
C LEU A 221 -29.47 -8.77 24.89
N GLY A 222 -30.09 -9.72 25.59
CA GLY A 222 -31.53 -10.00 25.51
C GLY A 222 -32.39 -9.41 26.63
N ARG A 223 -31.83 -8.59 27.53
CA ARG A 223 -32.55 -8.00 28.68
C ARG A 223 -32.87 -6.52 28.52
N ASP A 224 -32.17 -5.82 27.63
CA ASP A 224 -32.29 -4.36 27.46
C ASP A 224 -33.12 -3.99 26.20
N VAL A 225 -34.15 -4.79 25.89
CA VAL A 225 -35.17 -4.50 24.86
C VAL A 225 -36.54 -4.40 25.52
#